data_AF-A0A1C6IG65-F1
#
_entry.id   AF-A0A1C6IG65-F1
#
_cell.length_a   1.000
_cell.length_b   1.000
_cell.length_c   1.000
_cell.angle_alpha   90.00
_cell.angle_beta   90.00
_cell.angle_gamma   90.00
#
_symmetry.space_group_name_H-M   'P 1'
#
loop_
_entity.id
_entity.type
_entity.pdbx_description
1 polymer ?
#
loop_
_entity_poly.entity_id
_entity_poly.type
_entity_poly.pdbx_seq_one_letter_code
_entity_poly.pdbx_strand_id
1 'polypeptide(L)'
;MKAKLKTLKRGQTFFGAGIQWLVLGHTNSSQGLPIVTHIVSTGIVERRAFDEKNRNDLGVSTLLDYLNGEFLERLEDAFGEGAVAEQFIDLTSNDGLKDYGNVKTKVGLLTEEEYRQHRDILPPLGDEGWWWLATPYSTERAGYPSYVRYVRSDGTLNSSYAYNGYGGVRPALYLKSDISVSLDGDDESTIEVSEEELYKAAVQKFGERAQILVAIEEMSELTKALLKYIRHEDFNQGDYDDIVESIAEERADVSIMLNQLAVIFGKNEDAETEKLEHLADIVKDAL
;
A
#
# COMPACT_ATOMS: atom_id res chain seq x y z
N MET A 1 1.61 -20.85 6.49
CA MET A 1 2.73 -21.78 6.17
C MET A 1 3.81 -21.03 5.37
N LYS A 2 5.12 -21.19 5.66
CA LYS A 2 6.20 -20.53 4.89
C LYS A 2 6.82 -21.46 3.84
N ALA A 3 7.07 -20.94 2.64
CA ALA A 3 7.76 -21.66 1.56
C ALA A 3 8.70 -20.75 0.77
N LYS A 4 9.72 -21.33 0.13
CA LYS A 4 10.62 -20.57 -0.76
C LYS A 4 9.94 -20.32 -2.11
N LEU A 5 10.09 -19.12 -2.67
CA LEU A 5 9.47 -18.76 -3.95
C LEU A 5 9.78 -19.76 -5.08
N LYS A 6 11.01 -20.25 -5.18
CA LYS A 6 11.43 -21.27 -6.18
C LYS A 6 10.67 -22.60 -6.11
N THR A 7 9.93 -22.84 -5.04
CA THR A 7 9.13 -24.06 -4.85
C THR A 7 7.68 -23.90 -5.29
N LEU A 8 7.22 -22.66 -5.46
CA LEU A 8 5.90 -22.37 -5.98
C LEU A 8 5.85 -22.64 -7.48
N LYS A 9 4.65 -22.91 -7.99
CA LYS A 9 4.40 -23.18 -9.40
C LYS A 9 3.63 -22.02 -10.01
N ARG A 10 3.76 -21.86 -11.33
CA ARG A 10 2.92 -20.95 -12.12
C ARG A 10 1.44 -21.14 -11.77
N GLY A 11 0.75 -20.05 -11.47
CA GLY A 11 -0.65 -20.03 -11.05
C GLY A 11 -0.88 -20.14 -9.54
N GLN A 12 0.15 -20.45 -8.74
CA GLN A 12 0.04 -20.40 -7.28
C GLN A 12 0.15 -18.96 -6.77
N THR A 13 -0.50 -18.70 -5.65
CA THR A 13 -0.43 -17.42 -4.95
C THR A 13 0.37 -17.52 -3.66
N PHE A 14 0.89 -16.39 -3.21
CA PHE A 14 1.47 -16.21 -1.88
C PHE A 14 1.16 -14.79 -1.39
N PHE A 15 1.34 -14.56 -0.11
CA PHE A 15 1.18 -13.26 0.51
C PHE A 15 2.54 -12.69 0.93
N GLY A 16 2.73 -11.39 0.76
CA GLY A 16 3.90 -10.67 1.24
C GLY A 16 3.81 -9.18 0.91
N ALA A 17 4.40 -8.35 1.77
CA ALA A 17 4.32 -6.88 1.68
C ALA A 17 2.87 -6.37 1.64
N GLY A 18 1.94 -6.99 2.40
CA GLY A 18 0.53 -6.62 2.40
C GLY A 18 -0.25 -6.96 1.11
N ILE A 19 0.37 -7.67 0.15
CA ILE A 19 -0.21 -7.93 -1.16
C ILE A 19 -0.29 -9.44 -1.42
N GLN A 20 -1.41 -9.88 -1.97
CA GLN A 20 -1.53 -11.23 -2.53
C GLN A 20 -0.97 -11.25 -3.96
N TRP A 21 0.11 -12.01 -4.14
CA TRP A 21 0.86 -12.15 -5.40
C TRP A 21 0.52 -13.45 -6.11
N LEU A 22 0.52 -13.43 -7.44
CA LEU A 22 0.39 -14.58 -8.33
C LEU A 22 1.73 -14.87 -9.00
N VAL A 23 2.17 -16.13 -8.97
CA VAL A 23 3.37 -16.59 -9.66
C VAL A 23 3.10 -16.79 -11.15
N LEU A 24 3.79 -16.04 -12.00
CA LEU A 24 3.70 -16.13 -13.46
C LEU A 24 4.70 -17.15 -14.04
N GLY A 25 5.84 -17.31 -13.39
CA GLY A 25 6.86 -18.30 -13.76
C GLY A 25 8.21 -18.03 -13.09
N HIS A 26 9.18 -18.89 -13.37
CA HIS A 26 10.57 -18.70 -12.94
C HIS A 26 11.46 -18.52 -14.15
N THR A 27 12.38 -17.57 -14.08
CA THR A 27 13.38 -17.34 -15.11
C THR A 27 14.72 -17.81 -14.58
N ASN A 28 15.28 -18.82 -15.25
CA ASN A 28 16.66 -19.21 -15.04
C ASN A 28 17.55 -18.16 -15.69
N SER A 29 18.36 -17.48 -14.90
CA SER A 29 19.44 -16.71 -15.49
C SER A 29 20.41 -17.64 -16.21
N SER A 30 20.77 -17.28 -17.43
CA SER A 30 21.96 -17.83 -18.07
C SER A 30 23.18 -17.41 -17.22
N GLN A 31 24.01 -18.38 -16.82
CA GLN A 31 25.28 -18.19 -16.08
C GLN A 31 25.22 -17.32 -14.80
N GLY A 32 25.08 -17.98 -13.64
CA GLY A 32 25.57 -17.45 -12.36
C GLY A 32 24.72 -16.41 -11.62
N LEU A 33 23.68 -15.81 -12.24
CA LEU A 33 22.74 -14.96 -11.49
C LEU A 33 21.68 -15.82 -10.77
N PRO A 34 21.15 -15.34 -9.63
CA PRO A 34 20.11 -16.04 -8.89
C PRO A 34 18.85 -16.24 -9.75
N ILE A 35 18.18 -17.38 -9.55
CA ILE A 35 16.87 -17.65 -10.16
C ILE A 35 15.90 -16.58 -9.66
N VAL A 36 15.13 -15.99 -10.57
CA VAL A 36 14.09 -15.01 -10.23
C VAL A 36 12.70 -15.55 -10.55
N THR A 37 11.72 -15.11 -9.77
CA THR A 37 10.31 -15.48 -9.91
C THR A 37 9.54 -14.27 -10.40
N HIS A 38 8.93 -14.37 -11.57
CA HIS A 38 8.05 -13.33 -12.11
C HIS A 38 6.70 -13.43 -11.39
N ILE A 39 6.27 -12.31 -10.82
CA ILE A 39 5.02 -12.23 -10.06
C ILE A 39 4.22 -11.02 -10.49
N VAL A 40 2.92 -11.09 -10.28
CA VAL A 40 1.98 -9.96 -10.45
C VAL A 40 0.99 -9.96 -9.29
N SER A 41 0.60 -8.79 -8.82
CA SER A 41 -0.48 -8.68 -7.84
C SER A 41 -1.78 -9.28 -8.37
N THR A 42 -2.57 -9.89 -7.48
CA THR A 42 -3.86 -10.53 -7.83
C THR A 42 -4.99 -9.53 -8.04
N GLY A 43 -4.99 -8.42 -7.31
CA GLY A 43 -5.95 -7.32 -7.41
C GLY A 43 -5.29 -5.98 -7.68
N ILE A 44 -6.09 -4.91 -7.73
CA ILE A 44 -5.59 -3.54 -7.84
C ILE A 44 -4.95 -3.13 -6.50
N VAL A 45 -3.66 -2.81 -6.49
CA VAL A 45 -2.96 -2.38 -5.26
C VAL A 45 -3.24 -0.90 -4.96
N GLU A 46 -3.36 -0.07 -6.01
CA GLU A 46 -3.66 1.36 -5.89
C GLU A 46 -4.39 1.88 -7.13
N ARG A 47 -5.18 2.94 -6.97
CA ARG A 47 -5.84 3.67 -8.06
C ARG A 47 -5.04 4.92 -8.43
N ARG A 48 -4.35 4.89 -9.55
CA ARG A 48 -3.46 5.98 -10.00
C ARG A 48 -3.53 6.18 -11.50
N ALA A 49 -3.35 7.43 -11.93
CA ALA A 49 -3.09 7.74 -13.33
C ALA A 49 -1.78 7.08 -13.79
N PHE A 50 -1.70 6.72 -15.07
CA PHE A 50 -0.46 6.27 -15.67
C PHE A 50 0.56 7.41 -15.70
N ASP A 51 0.15 8.58 -16.19
CA ASP A 51 0.96 9.79 -16.15
C ASP A 51 0.08 11.01 -15.95
N GLU A 52 0.36 11.79 -14.91
CA GLU A 52 -0.39 13.02 -14.60
C GLU A 52 -0.23 14.10 -15.68
N LYS A 53 0.84 14.03 -16.50
CA LYS A 53 1.06 14.90 -17.66
C LYS A 53 0.51 14.31 -18.96
N ASN A 54 -0.28 13.24 -18.86
CA ASN A 54 -0.96 12.58 -19.97
C ASN A 54 -0.03 12.03 -21.07
N ARG A 55 1.18 11.60 -20.71
CA ARG A 55 2.11 10.91 -21.62
C ARG A 55 1.92 9.40 -21.51
N ASN A 56 1.92 8.70 -22.64
CA ASN A 56 1.77 7.24 -22.67
C ASN A 56 3.11 6.47 -22.69
N ASP A 57 4.21 7.16 -22.45
CA ASP A 57 5.53 6.57 -22.28
C ASP A 57 5.76 6.22 -20.81
N LEU A 58 5.79 4.92 -20.49
CA LEU A 58 6.01 4.42 -19.13
C LEU A 58 7.34 4.94 -18.56
N GLY A 59 8.38 5.03 -19.39
CA GLY A 59 9.75 5.34 -18.96
C GLY A 59 9.94 6.73 -18.36
N VAL A 60 8.99 7.63 -18.58
CA VAL A 60 8.99 8.99 -18.02
C VAL A 60 7.72 9.29 -17.22
N SER A 61 6.92 8.26 -16.94
CA SER A 61 5.59 8.40 -16.33
C SER A 61 5.64 8.60 -14.81
N THR A 62 4.70 9.38 -14.28
CA THR A 62 4.56 9.53 -12.82
C THR A 62 4.23 8.22 -12.10
N LEU A 63 3.60 7.26 -12.79
CA LEU A 63 3.34 5.94 -12.22
C LEU A 63 4.63 5.14 -12.02
N LEU A 64 5.54 5.16 -13.00
CA LEU A 64 6.80 4.42 -12.87
C LEU A 64 7.71 5.04 -11.79
N ASP A 65 7.73 6.36 -11.69
CA ASP A 65 8.43 7.09 -10.61
C ASP A 65 7.94 6.62 -9.23
N TYR A 66 6.62 6.54 -9.05
CA TYR A 66 6.02 6.03 -7.83
C TYR A 66 6.36 4.54 -7.57
N LEU A 67 6.23 3.69 -8.59
CA LEU A 67 6.51 2.25 -8.48
C LEU A 67 7.96 1.95 -8.08
N ASN A 68 8.91 2.82 -8.45
CA ASN A 68 10.34 2.65 -8.17
C ASN A 68 10.87 3.63 -7.11
N GLY A 69 9.98 4.37 -6.44
CA GLY A 69 10.25 5.15 -5.23
C GLY A 69 9.60 4.47 -4.03
N GLU A 70 8.62 5.14 -3.41
CA GLU A 70 7.93 4.71 -2.19
C GLU A 70 7.39 3.27 -2.27
N PHE A 71 6.87 2.83 -3.42
CA PHE A 71 6.36 1.47 -3.56
C PHE A 71 7.48 0.41 -3.51
N LEU A 72 8.61 0.67 -4.15
CA LEU A 72 9.76 -0.23 -4.13
C LEU A 72 10.40 -0.29 -2.74
N GLU A 73 10.50 0.84 -2.04
CA GLU A 73 11.00 0.89 -0.67
C GLU A 73 10.19 -0.05 0.23
N ARG A 74 8.85 0.02 0.19
CA ARG A 74 7.98 -0.91 0.93
C ARG A 74 8.20 -2.38 0.60
N LEU A 75 8.50 -2.71 -0.67
CA LEU A 75 8.79 -4.08 -1.07
C LEU A 75 10.15 -4.55 -0.55
N GLU A 76 11.18 -3.69 -0.59
CA GLU A 76 12.51 -4.03 -0.10
C GLU A 76 12.57 -4.09 1.43
N ASP A 77 11.76 -3.31 2.14
CA ASP A 77 11.58 -3.44 3.58
C ASP A 77 10.96 -4.81 3.95
N ALA A 78 9.94 -5.24 3.19
CA ALA A 78 9.25 -6.51 3.46
C ALA A 78 10.03 -7.76 3.01
N PHE A 79 10.68 -7.71 1.85
CA PHE A 79 11.37 -8.86 1.26
C PHE A 79 12.89 -8.86 1.48
N GLY A 80 13.44 -7.76 1.96
CA GLY A 80 14.87 -7.52 2.15
C GLY A 80 15.50 -6.66 1.05
N GLU A 81 16.53 -5.89 1.41
CA GLU A 81 17.24 -5.00 0.50
C GLU A 81 17.72 -5.74 -0.76
N GLY A 82 17.39 -5.20 -1.94
CA GLY A 82 17.72 -5.80 -3.22
C GLY A 82 17.02 -7.14 -3.50
N ALA A 83 15.91 -7.44 -2.84
CA ALA A 83 15.06 -8.59 -3.14
C ALA A 83 14.43 -8.53 -4.54
N VAL A 84 14.10 -7.31 -4.99
CA VAL A 84 13.52 -7.04 -6.30
C VAL A 84 14.63 -6.91 -7.34
N ALA A 85 14.60 -7.77 -8.35
CA ALA A 85 15.55 -7.77 -9.44
C ALA A 85 15.18 -6.71 -10.50
N GLU A 86 16.20 -6.14 -11.14
CA GLU A 86 16.00 -5.32 -12.33
C GLU A 86 15.44 -6.14 -13.50
N GLN A 87 14.62 -5.46 -14.30
CA GLN A 87 14.02 -5.96 -15.52
C GLN A 87 14.07 -4.87 -16.61
N PHE A 88 13.92 -5.32 -17.85
CA PHE A 88 13.74 -4.47 -19.01
C PHE A 88 12.35 -4.72 -19.58
N ILE A 89 11.59 -3.65 -19.80
CA ILE A 89 10.28 -3.70 -20.42
C ILE A 89 10.38 -3.09 -21.81
N ASP A 90 9.98 -3.85 -22.82
CA ASP A 90 9.86 -3.38 -24.20
C ASP A 90 8.61 -2.49 -24.32
N LEU A 91 8.82 -1.21 -24.63
CA LEU A 91 7.76 -0.21 -24.79
C LEU A 91 7.30 -0.08 -26.25
N THR A 92 7.51 -1.12 -27.05
CA THR A 92 6.88 -1.24 -28.36
C THR A 92 5.37 -1.08 -28.19
N SER A 93 4.82 -0.08 -28.85
CA SER A 93 3.39 0.23 -28.85
C SER A 93 2.55 -0.86 -29.51
N ASN A 94 1.25 -0.85 -29.24
CA ASN A 94 0.31 -1.86 -29.73
C ASN A 94 0.26 -1.96 -31.27
N ASP A 95 0.50 -0.85 -31.99
CA ASP A 95 0.62 -0.82 -33.45
C ASP A 95 2.04 -1.11 -33.97
N GLY A 96 2.97 -1.45 -33.08
CA GLY A 96 4.32 -1.93 -33.41
C GLY A 96 5.39 -0.84 -33.50
N LEU A 97 5.09 0.41 -33.15
CA LEU A 97 6.07 1.50 -33.16
C LEU A 97 6.99 1.40 -31.93
N LYS A 98 8.30 1.62 -32.15
CA LYS A 98 9.37 1.45 -31.15
C LYS A 98 9.96 2.75 -30.61
N ASP A 99 9.21 3.85 -30.70
CA ASP A 99 9.76 5.18 -30.44
C ASP A 99 10.22 5.38 -28.98
N TYR A 100 9.59 4.68 -28.03
CA TYR A 100 9.96 4.74 -26.60
C TYR A 100 11.05 3.74 -26.20
N GLY A 101 11.43 2.80 -27.08
CA GLY A 101 12.49 1.84 -26.82
C GLY A 101 12.18 0.88 -25.67
N ASN A 102 13.09 0.80 -24.70
CA ASN A 102 12.96 -0.07 -23.52
C ASN A 102 13.17 0.75 -22.25
N VAL A 103 12.48 0.38 -21.18
CA VAL A 103 12.73 0.94 -19.85
C VAL A 103 13.36 -0.08 -18.92
N LYS A 104 14.38 0.35 -18.18
CA LYS A 104 15.04 -0.42 -17.13
C LYS A 104 14.42 -0.05 -15.79
N THR A 105 13.87 -1.02 -15.08
CA THR A 105 13.11 -0.78 -13.84
C THR A 105 13.17 -1.99 -12.92
N LYS A 106 12.80 -1.86 -11.64
CA LYS A 106 12.61 -2.99 -10.72
C LYS A 106 11.14 -3.39 -10.65
N VAL A 107 10.26 -2.41 -10.49
CA VAL A 107 8.81 -2.61 -10.45
C VAL A 107 8.16 -1.98 -11.68
N GLY A 108 7.43 -2.78 -12.44
CA GLY A 108 6.76 -2.34 -13.65
C GLY A 108 5.32 -2.85 -13.74
N LEU A 109 4.83 -2.90 -14.98
CA LEU A 109 3.53 -3.43 -15.34
C LEU A 109 3.72 -4.52 -16.39
N LEU A 110 2.75 -5.42 -16.51
CA LEU A 110 2.73 -6.35 -17.63
C LEU A 110 2.59 -5.58 -18.96
N THR A 111 3.31 -6.02 -19.96
CA THR A 111 3.03 -5.68 -21.36
C THR A 111 1.73 -6.36 -21.82
N GLU A 112 1.15 -5.87 -22.91
CA GLU A 112 -0.01 -6.51 -23.53
C GLU A 112 0.28 -7.93 -23.99
N GLU A 113 1.51 -8.21 -24.40
CA GLU A 113 1.95 -9.56 -24.79
C GLU A 113 2.02 -10.49 -23.58
N GLU A 114 2.69 -10.10 -22.50
CA GLU A 114 2.77 -10.88 -21.26
C GLU A 114 1.38 -11.11 -20.66
N TYR A 115 0.50 -10.09 -20.69
CA TYR A 115 -0.89 -10.25 -20.28
C TYR A 115 -1.58 -11.39 -21.04
N ARG A 116 -1.44 -11.44 -22.37
CA ARG A 116 -2.01 -12.51 -23.19
C ARG A 116 -1.41 -13.88 -22.85
N GLN A 117 -0.11 -13.95 -22.59
CA GLN A 117 0.58 -15.19 -22.21
C GLN A 117 0.15 -15.73 -20.84
N HIS A 118 -0.32 -14.86 -19.94
CA HIS A 118 -0.72 -15.22 -18.57
C HIS A 118 -2.23 -15.14 -18.32
N ARG A 119 -3.03 -14.86 -19.35
CA ARG A 119 -4.48 -14.65 -19.23
C ARG A 119 -5.23 -15.83 -18.62
N ASP A 120 -4.72 -17.04 -18.82
CA ASP A 120 -5.30 -18.30 -18.33
C ASP A 120 -5.24 -18.44 -16.80
N ILE A 121 -4.31 -17.76 -16.12
CA ILE A 121 -4.12 -17.85 -14.66
C ILE A 121 -4.43 -16.56 -13.90
N LEU A 122 -4.57 -15.42 -14.59
CA LEU A 122 -4.88 -14.16 -13.94
C LEU A 122 -6.31 -14.19 -13.36
N PRO A 123 -6.48 -13.91 -12.05
CA PRO A 123 -7.80 -13.85 -11.45
C PRO A 123 -8.62 -12.69 -12.03
N PRO A 124 -9.95 -12.85 -12.16
CA PRO A 124 -10.83 -11.78 -12.57
C PRO A 124 -10.84 -10.67 -11.51
N LEU A 125 -10.98 -9.42 -11.94
CA LEU A 125 -11.02 -8.26 -11.03
C LEU A 125 -12.42 -7.96 -10.48
N GLY A 126 -13.46 -8.68 -10.93
CA GLY A 126 -14.84 -8.40 -10.51
C GLY A 126 -15.24 -6.95 -10.76
N ASP A 127 -15.61 -6.24 -9.70
CA ASP A 127 -16.07 -4.85 -9.77
C ASP A 127 -14.93 -3.83 -9.52
N GLU A 128 -13.67 -4.27 -9.42
CA GLU A 128 -12.53 -3.37 -9.16
C GLU A 128 -12.19 -2.44 -10.34
N GLY A 129 -12.79 -2.66 -11.51
CA GLY A 129 -12.73 -1.76 -12.65
C GLY A 129 -11.77 -2.22 -13.74
N TRP A 130 -10.65 -1.51 -13.93
CA TRP A 130 -9.69 -1.79 -14.99
C TRP A 130 -8.27 -1.43 -14.54
N TRP A 131 -7.24 -1.97 -15.20
CA TRP A 131 -5.84 -1.74 -14.81
C TRP A 131 -4.90 -1.51 -15.98
N TRP A 132 -3.87 -0.69 -15.75
CA TRP A 132 -2.89 -0.28 -16.76
C TRP A 132 -1.93 -1.39 -17.19
N LEU A 133 -1.59 -1.41 -18.47
CA LEU A 133 -0.45 -2.17 -19.01
C LEU A 133 0.70 -1.20 -19.32
N ALA A 134 1.92 -1.75 -19.45
CA ALA A 134 3.09 -0.98 -19.88
C ALA A 134 3.00 -0.52 -21.34
N THR A 135 2.17 -1.17 -22.15
CA THR A 135 2.12 -0.99 -23.60
C THR A 135 1.38 0.30 -23.99
N PRO A 136 2.02 1.22 -24.73
CA PRO A 136 1.33 2.36 -25.34
C PRO A 136 0.37 1.89 -26.43
N TYR A 137 -0.74 2.59 -26.66
CA TYR A 137 -1.62 2.32 -27.79
C TYR A 137 -0.91 2.58 -29.14
N SER A 138 -0.22 3.71 -29.22
CA SER A 138 0.63 4.15 -30.34
C SER A 138 1.53 5.27 -29.80
N THR A 139 2.20 6.04 -30.64
CA THR A 139 3.15 7.07 -30.21
C THR A 139 2.79 8.46 -30.74
N GLU A 140 3.52 9.47 -30.29
CA GLU A 140 3.38 10.86 -30.79
C GLU A 140 3.51 10.94 -32.31
N ARG A 141 4.39 10.13 -32.93
CA ARG A 141 4.57 10.08 -34.38
C ARG A 141 3.27 9.75 -35.12
N ALA A 142 2.40 8.95 -34.54
CA ALA A 142 1.11 8.59 -35.10
C ALA A 142 -0.05 9.48 -34.58
N GLY A 143 0.25 10.50 -33.78
CA GLY A 143 -0.75 11.41 -33.22
C GLY A 143 -1.41 10.92 -31.93
N TYR A 144 -0.87 9.90 -31.27
CA TYR A 144 -1.43 9.31 -30.04
C TYR A 144 -0.43 9.33 -28.88
N PRO A 145 0.00 10.50 -28.38
CA PRO A 145 0.98 10.61 -27.29
C PRO A 145 0.43 10.27 -25.90
N SER A 146 -0.87 9.95 -25.80
CA SER A 146 -1.61 9.94 -24.54
C SER A 146 -2.41 8.68 -24.28
N TYR A 147 -2.51 7.76 -25.24
CA TYR A 147 -3.31 6.55 -25.07
C TYR A 147 -2.44 5.39 -24.62
N VAL A 148 -2.81 4.78 -23.49
CA VAL A 148 -2.15 3.62 -22.91
C VAL A 148 -3.09 2.42 -22.96
N ARG A 149 -2.56 1.23 -23.17
CA ARG A 149 -3.34 -0.01 -23.13
C ARG A 149 -3.70 -0.36 -21.68
N TYR A 150 -4.90 -0.88 -21.51
CA TYR A 150 -5.38 -1.33 -20.21
C TYR A 150 -6.28 -2.55 -20.38
N VAL A 151 -6.51 -3.25 -19.28
CA VAL A 151 -7.36 -4.44 -19.22
C VAL A 151 -8.59 -4.12 -18.36
N ARG A 152 -9.78 -4.35 -18.90
CA ARG A 152 -11.05 -4.26 -18.15
C ARG A 152 -11.23 -5.42 -17.19
N SER A 153 -12.16 -5.31 -16.25
CA SER A 153 -12.46 -6.36 -15.28
C SER A 153 -12.91 -7.68 -15.91
N ASP A 154 -13.55 -7.62 -17.08
CA ASP A 154 -13.91 -8.79 -17.89
C ASP A 154 -12.71 -9.43 -18.63
N GLY A 155 -11.54 -8.81 -18.55
CA GLY A 155 -10.31 -9.23 -19.23
C GLY A 155 -10.23 -8.80 -20.69
N THR A 156 -11.10 -7.89 -21.16
CA THR A 156 -10.95 -7.31 -22.50
C THR A 156 -9.89 -6.20 -22.50
N LEU A 157 -9.17 -6.09 -23.62
CA LEU A 157 -8.15 -5.07 -23.83
C LEU A 157 -8.73 -3.81 -24.45
N ASN A 158 -8.39 -2.65 -23.92
CA ASN A 158 -8.83 -1.34 -24.42
C ASN A 158 -7.72 -0.28 -24.23
N SER A 159 -7.96 0.97 -24.60
CA SER A 159 -7.05 2.09 -24.39
C SER A 159 -7.77 3.30 -23.78
N SER A 160 -7.05 4.03 -22.92
CA SER A 160 -7.55 5.23 -22.24
C SER A 160 -6.44 6.29 -22.20
N TYR A 161 -6.84 7.54 -21.99
CA TYR A 161 -5.93 8.64 -21.69
C TYR A 161 -5.11 8.34 -20.44
N ALA A 162 -3.80 8.59 -20.50
CA ALA A 162 -2.84 8.30 -19.46
C ALA A 162 -3.11 9.04 -18.14
N TYR A 163 -3.78 10.21 -18.16
CA TYR A 163 -4.16 10.92 -16.94
C TYR A 163 -5.32 10.26 -16.17
N ASN A 164 -5.99 9.25 -16.72
CA ASN A 164 -7.16 8.65 -16.09
C ASN A 164 -6.75 7.77 -14.89
N GLY A 165 -7.16 8.16 -13.68
CA GLY A 165 -6.84 7.43 -12.45
C GLY A 165 -7.98 6.57 -11.88
N TYR A 166 -9.12 6.44 -12.57
CA TYR A 166 -10.29 5.73 -12.02
C TYR A 166 -10.12 4.21 -11.97
N GLY A 167 -9.22 3.65 -12.79
CA GLY A 167 -8.80 2.26 -12.72
C GLY A 167 -7.72 2.07 -11.67
N GLY A 168 -6.80 1.14 -11.89
CA GLY A 168 -5.70 0.93 -10.96
C GLY A 168 -4.49 0.19 -11.49
N VAL A 169 -3.64 -0.18 -10.55
CA VAL A 169 -2.29 -0.65 -10.79
C VAL A 169 -2.21 -2.11 -10.35
N ARG A 170 -1.76 -2.98 -11.27
CA ARG A 170 -1.33 -4.34 -10.94
C ARG A 170 0.18 -4.44 -11.20
N PRO A 171 1.03 -4.17 -10.20
CA PRO A 171 2.47 -4.24 -10.38
C PRO A 171 2.90 -5.65 -10.76
N ALA A 172 3.88 -5.72 -11.67
CA ALA A 172 4.58 -6.92 -12.08
C ALA A 172 6.09 -6.75 -11.91
N LEU A 173 6.74 -7.74 -11.31
CA LEU A 173 8.15 -7.65 -10.92
C LEU A 173 8.80 -9.03 -10.77
N TYR A 174 10.13 -9.03 -10.66
CA TYR A 174 10.93 -10.21 -10.45
C TYR A 174 11.49 -10.22 -9.02
N LEU A 175 11.16 -11.24 -8.22
CA LEU A 175 11.76 -11.48 -6.91
C LEU A 175 12.86 -12.54 -6.97
N LYS A 176 13.92 -12.38 -6.17
CA LYS A 176 14.90 -13.46 -5.94
C LYS A 176 14.18 -14.70 -5.40
N SER A 177 14.38 -15.86 -6.04
CA SER A 177 13.56 -17.04 -5.76
C SER A 177 13.91 -17.78 -4.46
N ASP A 178 14.99 -17.37 -3.78
CA ASP A 178 15.39 -17.93 -2.48
C ASP A 178 14.67 -17.27 -1.28
N ILE A 179 13.89 -16.20 -1.51
CA ILE A 179 13.05 -15.55 -0.50
C ILE A 179 11.99 -16.53 0.01
N SER A 180 11.73 -16.48 1.32
CA SER A 180 10.68 -17.26 1.97
C SER A 180 9.43 -16.39 2.16
N VAL A 181 8.27 -16.92 1.77
CA VAL A 181 6.98 -16.21 1.74
C VAL A 181 5.88 -17.02 2.41
N SER A 182 4.78 -16.38 2.82
CA SER A 182 3.61 -17.06 3.39
C SER A 182 2.64 -17.53 2.30
N LEU A 183 2.11 -18.75 2.45
CA LEU A 183 1.15 -19.37 1.52
C LEU A 183 -0.30 -19.22 1.95
N ASP A 184 -0.52 -19.09 3.24
CA ASP A 184 -1.83 -18.84 3.83
C ASP A 184 -1.84 -17.35 4.11
N GLY A 185 -2.92 -16.64 3.78
CA GLY A 185 -3.06 -15.19 4.00
C GLY A 185 -2.86 -14.74 5.45
N ASP A 186 -2.59 -15.68 6.36
CA ASP A 186 -1.99 -15.53 7.69
C ASP A 186 -0.47 -15.25 7.64
N ASP A 187 0.00 -14.43 6.70
CA ASP A 187 1.11 -13.58 7.10
C ASP A 187 0.44 -12.48 7.92
N GLU A 188 0.72 -12.47 9.23
CA GLU A 188 0.66 -11.25 10.06
C GLU A 188 1.69 -10.22 9.53
N SER A 189 1.61 -9.95 8.23
CA SER A 189 2.25 -8.88 7.50
C SER A 189 1.17 -8.17 6.67
N THR A 190 0.03 -7.86 7.31
CA THR A 190 -0.37 -6.46 7.27
C THR A 190 0.94 -5.67 7.41
N ILE A 191 1.30 -4.83 6.44
CA ILE A 191 2.23 -3.75 6.77
C ILE A 191 1.39 -2.83 7.68
N GLU A 192 1.13 -3.29 8.90
CA GLU A 192 1.20 -2.44 10.05
C GLU A 192 2.59 -1.84 9.93
N VAL A 193 2.66 -0.63 9.36
CA VAL A 193 3.59 0.33 9.95
C VAL A 193 3.33 0.16 11.42
N SER A 194 4.27 -0.43 12.17
CA SER A 194 4.02 -0.68 13.59
C SER A 194 3.51 0.64 14.15
N GLU A 195 2.47 0.64 14.97
CA GLU A 195 1.85 1.90 15.40
C GLU A 195 2.92 2.91 15.86
N GLU A 196 3.98 2.40 16.50
CA GLU A 196 5.20 3.09 16.85
C GLU A 196 5.96 3.77 15.68
N GLU A 197 6.16 3.09 14.54
CA GLU A 197 6.74 3.66 13.33
C GLU A 197 5.85 4.75 12.71
N LEU A 198 4.52 4.59 12.78
CA LEU A 198 3.57 5.58 12.27
C LEU A 198 3.64 6.86 13.13
N TYR A 199 3.68 6.71 14.45
CA TYR A 199 3.86 7.83 15.38
C TYR A 199 5.22 8.51 15.18
N LYS A 200 6.31 7.74 14.99
CA LYS A 200 7.65 8.28 14.66
C LYS A 200 7.64 9.08 13.36
N ALA A 201 7.01 8.55 12.30
CA ALA A 201 6.88 9.25 11.02
C ALA A 201 6.08 10.55 11.15
N ALA A 202 5.01 10.56 11.94
CA ALA A 202 4.21 11.76 12.20
C ALA A 202 5.03 12.84 12.94
N VAL A 203 5.78 12.46 13.98
CA VAL A 203 6.67 13.37 14.70
C VAL A 203 7.76 13.91 13.79
N GLN A 204 8.37 13.07 12.94
CA GLN A 204 9.41 13.49 12.00
C GLN A 204 8.90 14.46 10.93
N LYS A 205 7.69 14.22 10.41
CA LYS A 205 7.10 15.01 9.31
C LYS A 205 6.59 16.37 9.77
N PHE A 206 5.95 16.43 10.94
CA PHE A 206 5.24 17.64 11.40
C PHE A 206 5.94 18.36 12.56
N GLY A 207 6.88 17.68 13.23
CA GLY A 207 7.67 18.22 14.34
C GLY A 207 6.97 18.11 15.70
N GLU A 208 7.78 18.05 16.77
CA GLU A 208 7.31 17.87 18.15
C GLU A 208 6.30 18.93 18.59
N ARG A 209 6.55 20.20 18.25
CA ARG A 209 5.66 21.31 18.61
C ARG A 209 4.26 21.16 18.02
N ALA A 210 4.14 20.61 16.80
CA ALA A 210 2.85 20.39 16.16
C ALA A 210 2.06 19.30 16.90
N GLN A 211 2.72 18.20 17.28
CA GLN A 211 2.08 17.10 18.02
C GLN A 211 1.63 17.53 19.42
N ILE A 212 2.40 18.40 20.09
CA ILE A 212 1.99 19.00 21.38
C ILE A 212 0.74 19.89 21.21
N LEU A 213 0.59 20.58 20.09
CA LEU A 213 -0.63 21.36 19.83
C LEU A 213 -1.84 20.47 19.56
N VAL A 214 -1.66 19.40 18.79
CA VAL A 214 -2.69 18.37 18.57
C VAL A 214 -3.11 17.76 19.92
N ALA A 215 -2.17 17.47 20.81
CA ALA A 215 -2.47 17.03 22.19
C ALA A 215 -3.41 17.94 22.97
N ILE A 216 -3.27 19.25 22.81
CA ILE A 216 -4.16 20.21 23.46
C ILE A 216 -5.55 20.19 22.80
N GLU A 217 -5.60 20.04 21.48
CA GLU A 217 -6.84 19.98 20.69
C GLU A 217 -7.67 18.73 21.04
N GLU A 218 -7.09 17.53 20.94
CA GLU A 218 -7.82 16.28 21.20
C GLU A 218 -8.33 16.18 22.64
N MET A 219 -7.53 16.63 23.61
CA MET A 219 -7.97 16.70 25.02
C MET A 219 -9.13 17.69 25.22
N SER A 220 -9.19 18.75 24.41
CA SER A 220 -10.26 19.75 24.47
C SER A 220 -11.56 19.22 23.85
N GLU A 221 -11.47 18.51 22.73
CA GLU A 221 -12.64 17.90 22.09
C GLU A 221 -13.20 16.72 22.91
N LEU A 222 -12.35 15.86 23.48
CA LEU A 222 -12.81 14.85 24.45
C LEU A 222 -13.49 15.47 25.66
N THR A 223 -12.93 16.56 26.22
CA THR A 223 -13.56 17.29 27.34
C THR A 223 -14.96 17.77 26.96
N LYS A 224 -15.11 18.32 25.75
CA LYS A 224 -16.39 18.81 25.23
C LYS A 224 -17.39 17.67 24.97
N ALA A 225 -16.95 16.53 24.46
CA ALA A 225 -17.78 15.35 24.27
C ALA A 225 -18.31 14.81 25.61
N LEU A 226 -17.45 14.70 26.62
CA LEU A 226 -17.84 14.31 27.99
C LEU A 226 -18.83 15.31 28.63
N LEU A 227 -18.66 16.62 28.38
CA LEU A 227 -19.63 17.64 28.83
C LEU A 227 -20.99 17.53 28.14
N LYS A 228 -21.06 17.02 26.90
CA LYS A 228 -22.35 16.72 26.27
C LYS A 228 -23.02 15.54 26.98
N TYR A 229 -22.28 14.49 27.33
CA TYR A 229 -22.80 13.36 28.10
C TYR A 229 -23.35 13.77 29.46
N ILE A 230 -22.61 14.57 30.23
CA ILE A 230 -23.09 15.07 31.52
C ILE A 230 -24.39 15.86 31.35
N ARG A 231 -24.49 16.72 30.32
CA ARG A 231 -25.72 17.46 30.03
C ARG A 231 -26.88 16.56 29.60
N HIS A 232 -26.58 15.45 28.93
CA HIS A 232 -27.58 14.45 28.61
C HIS A 232 -28.11 13.78 29.89
N GLU A 233 -27.24 13.35 30.80
CA GLU A 233 -27.63 12.76 32.08
C GLU A 233 -28.44 13.74 32.97
N ASP A 234 -27.98 14.98 33.10
CA ASP A 234 -28.60 15.97 33.99
C ASP A 234 -29.89 16.56 33.42
N PHE A 235 -29.98 16.73 32.09
CA PHE A 235 -31.02 17.52 31.44
C PHE A 235 -31.70 16.85 30.24
N ASN A 236 -31.38 15.60 29.92
CA ASN A 236 -31.90 14.84 28.78
C ASN A 236 -31.75 15.59 27.44
N GLN A 237 -30.57 16.20 27.23
CA GLN A 237 -30.24 16.98 26.04
C GLN A 237 -29.35 16.20 25.06
N GLY A 238 -29.67 16.30 23.77
CA GLY A 238 -28.94 15.61 22.70
C GLY A 238 -29.34 14.15 22.56
N ASP A 239 -28.96 13.56 21.43
CA ASP A 239 -29.13 12.13 21.17
C ASP A 239 -28.03 11.34 21.88
N TYR A 240 -28.41 10.27 22.60
CA TYR A 240 -27.46 9.50 23.40
C TYR A 240 -26.45 8.75 22.53
N ASP A 241 -26.91 8.17 21.42
CA ASP A 241 -26.07 7.34 20.55
C ASP A 241 -25.02 8.23 19.87
N ASP A 242 -25.42 9.40 19.37
CA ASP A 242 -24.49 10.39 18.79
C ASP A 242 -23.44 10.88 19.81
N ILE A 243 -23.84 11.04 21.08
CA ILE A 243 -22.93 11.48 22.15
C ILE A 243 -21.91 10.40 22.48
N VAL A 244 -22.34 9.14 22.56
CA VAL A 244 -21.46 8.00 22.85
C VAL A 244 -20.50 7.74 21.69
N GLU A 245 -20.96 7.85 20.44
CA GLU A 245 -20.12 7.77 19.24
C GLU A 245 -19.06 8.87 19.24
N SER A 246 -19.46 10.13 19.50
CA SER A 246 -18.52 11.25 19.64
C SER A 246 -17.51 10.99 20.76
N ILE A 247 -17.90 10.45 21.91
CA ILE A 247 -16.92 10.09 22.96
C ILE A 247 -15.96 9.00 22.49
N ALA A 248 -16.43 8.01 21.73
CA ALA A 248 -15.59 6.92 21.24
C ALA A 248 -14.52 7.43 20.26
N GLU A 249 -14.90 8.30 19.33
CA GLU A 249 -13.97 8.95 18.38
C GLU A 249 -12.89 9.75 19.12
N GLU A 250 -13.30 10.68 19.98
CA GLU A 250 -12.36 11.55 20.70
C GLU A 250 -11.44 10.77 21.67
N ARG A 251 -11.90 9.63 22.19
CA ARG A 251 -11.05 8.73 22.98
C ARG A 251 -9.99 8.04 22.12
N ALA A 252 -10.32 7.68 20.88
CA ALA A 252 -9.35 7.10 19.96
C ALA A 252 -8.28 8.13 19.58
N ASP A 253 -8.68 9.38 19.30
CA ASP A 253 -7.76 10.47 18.97
C ASP A 253 -6.83 10.81 20.13
N VAL A 254 -7.36 10.88 21.37
CA VAL A 254 -6.53 11.04 22.58
C VAL A 254 -5.55 9.88 22.76
N SER A 255 -5.95 8.63 22.51
CA SER A 255 -5.05 7.47 22.58
C SER A 255 -3.90 7.56 21.56
N ILE A 256 -4.20 7.90 20.30
CA ILE A 256 -3.20 8.10 19.25
C ILE A 256 -2.21 9.20 19.65
N MET A 257 -2.74 10.32 20.12
CA MET A 257 -1.93 11.45 20.54
C MET A 257 -1.02 11.13 21.73
N LEU A 258 -1.50 10.39 22.74
CA LEU A 258 -0.67 9.97 23.88
C LEU A 258 0.51 9.10 23.42
N ASN A 259 0.29 8.24 22.44
CA ASN A 259 1.37 7.45 21.85
C ASN A 259 2.40 8.31 21.10
N GLN A 260 1.96 9.36 20.40
CA GLN A 260 2.87 10.34 19.78
C GLN A 260 3.67 11.12 20.84
N LEU A 261 3.07 11.46 21.98
CA LEU A 261 3.80 12.08 23.09
C LEU A 261 4.82 11.11 23.70
N ALA A 262 4.54 9.81 23.77
CA ALA A 262 5.51 8.81 24.22
C ALA A 262 6.72 8.70 23.29
N VAL A 263 6.55 8.93 21.98
CA VAL A 263 7.69 9.04 21.04
C VAL A 263 8.57 10.26 21.37
N ILE A 264 7.98 11.37 21.79
CA ILE A 264 8.70 12.63 22.08
C ILE A 264 9.37 12.62 23.45
N PHE A 265 8.63 12.21 24.49
CA PHE A 265 9.06 12.33 25.89
C PHE A 265 9.53 11.01 26.50
N GLY A 266 9.40 9.90 25.76
CA GLY A 266 9.67 8.56 26.25
C GLY A 266 8.46 7.91 26.91
N LYS A 267 8.56 6.59 27.15
CA LYS A 267 7.54 5.82 27.84
C LYS A 267 7.44 6.22 29.32
N ASN A 268 6.24 6.06 29.88
CA ASN A 268 5.89 6.47 31.25
C ASN A 268 5.46 5.29 32.15
N GLU A 269 5.84 4.06 31.81
CA GLU A 269 5.42 2.81 32.48
C GLU A 269 5.64 2.82 34.00
N ASP A 270 6.78 3.36 34.46
CA ASP A 270 7.09 3.48 35.90
C ASP A 270 6.09 4.41 36.61
N ALA A 271 5.78 5.56 36.00
CA ALA A 271 4.83 6.53 36.55
C ALA A 271 3.40 6.00 36.50
N GLU A 272 3.03 5.26 35.46
CA GLU A 272 1.72 4.59 35.36
C GLU A 272 1.54 3.55 36.46
N THR A 273 2.56 2.73 36.70
CA THR A 273 2.55 1.71 37.76
C THR A 273 2.33 2.33 39.14
N GLU A 274 3.08 3.39 39.48
CA GLU A 274 2.92 4.12 40.75
C GLU A 274 1.50 4.69 40.91
N LYS A 275 0.92 5.24 39.84
CA LYS A 275 -0.45 5.78 39.87
C LYS A 275 -1.51 4.69 40.02
N LEU A 276 -1.31 3.53 39.40
CA LEU A 276 -2.22 2.39 39.52
C LEU A 276 -2.19 1.77 40.92
N GLU A 277 -1.01 1.67 41.55
CA GLU A 277 -0.89 1.22 42.94
C GLU A 277 -1.64 2.17 43.89
N HIS A 278 -1.44 3.48 43.73
CA HIS A 278 -2.16 4.48 44.52
C HIS A 278 -3.68 4.44 44.30
N LEU A 279 -4.13 4.26 43.06
CA LEU A 279 -5.56 4.10 42.75
C LEU A 279 -6.13 2.84 43.41
N ALA A 280 -5.40 1.72 43.36
CA ALA A 280 -5.83 0.47 43.98
C ALA A 280 -6.02 0.62 45.49
N ASP A 281 -5.18 1.43 46.16
CA ASP A 281 -5.31 1.69 47.59
C ASP A 281 -6.51 2.59 47.91
N ILE A 282 -6.75 3.65 47.12
CA ILE A 282 -7.96 4.49 47.26
C ILE A 282 -9.25 3.65 47.11
N VAL A 283 -9.28 2.74 46.13
CA VAL A 283 -10.47 1.91 45.87
C VAL A 283 -10.69 0.90 47.00
N LYS A 284 -9.63 0.31 47.56
CA LYS A 284 -9.74 -0.60 48.72
C LYS A 284 -10.29 0.11 49.95
N ASP A 285 -9.92 1.38 50.17
CA ASP A 285 -10.41 2.17 51.30
C ASP A 285 -11.87 2.64 51.11
N ALA A 286 -12.41 2.58 49.89
CA ALA A 286 -13.78 2.99 49.56
C ALA A 286 -14.80 1.83 49.53
N LEU A 287 -14.34 0.57 49.64
CA LEU A 287 -15.16 -0.66 49.67
C LEU A 287 -15.32 -1.19 51.09
#